data_AF-R7LH01-F1
#
_entry.id   AF-R7LH01-F1
#
_cell.length_a   1.000
_cell.length_b   1.000
_cell.length_c   1.000
_cell.angle_alpha   90.00
_cell.angle_beta   90.00
_cell.angle_gamma   90.00
#
_symmetry.space_group_name_H-M   'P 1'
#
loop_
_entity.id
_entity.type
_entity.pdbx_description
1 polymer ?
#
loop_
_entity_poly.entity_id
_entity_poly.type
_entity_poly.pdbx_seq_one_letter_code
_entity_poly.pdbx_strand_id
1 'polypeptide(L)'
;MGMSASQARFLGLTARKTNVEYEGQQINQQRTTLSNQSANYYNNLLGMEVPVPPSVADYTKTVYSFQDGSLTNSITSMIAKNNGEYTVSYISSWTDDFSIVSSKSSLINKAPVITDNSDLFLEFTEGTAGGCYTYALEHDGNQIEHLIHTLAHLVPVGTHTTSDGHTVTVNSGDQYWGDKAAPPYGGSAPIMAKIRDKIADKDISQKFIDLLYKCKTSPSTAAASDALKAELKSLIDNDLRYSLATGFMVGSSELRVLGKKNNCEFDTNGNIIGYNGNDEYLKTLSSEQLTQLYAEEKEYIAMLNEKFGTDDDTEWLVRYVQNTSTGTWSPYFYRKSDVENAIYDKNDTQRSDIQCYTIGSSKKTEEVKGVNARIEQDSSGRLINITFNPGQDDQVTYALSTETVTDQAAYDDASNQYEFDKYQYDQTIQEINAKIEIIQSQDKNLELRLKQLDTEQDAITTEMDAVQKVIEKNTESTFKTFG
;
A
#
# COMPACT_ATOMS: atom_id res chain seq x y z
N MET A 1 -59.67 -41.40 -64.97
CA MET A 1 -58.74 -40.24 -64.93
C MET A 1 -58.23 -40.01 -66.33
N GLY A 2 -58.28 -38.78 -66.85
CA GLY A 2 -57.70 -38.46 -68.16
C GLY A 2 -56.19 -38.61 -68.16
N MET A 3 -55.60 -38.97 -69.30
CA MET A 3 -54.17 -39.22 -69.49
C MET A 3 -53.29 -38.08 -68.92
N SER A 4 -53.71 -36.83 -69.13
CA SER A 4 -53.03 -35.63 -68.61
C SER A 4 -52.96 -35.56 -67.08
N ALA A 5 -54.03 -35.96 -66.39
CA ALA A 5 -54.08 -35.92 -64.93
C ALA A 5 -53.17 -36.99 -64.29
N SER A 6 -53.09 -38.18 -64.88
CA SER A 6 -52.19 -39.24 -64.42
C SER A 6 -50.71 -38.88 -64.66
N GLN A 7 -50.38 -38.27 -65.80
CA GLN A 7 -49.04 -37.76 -66.08
C GLN A 7 -48.63 -36.63 -65.14
N ALA A 8 -49.53 -35.67 -64.87
CA ALA A 8 -49.27 -34.59 -63.91
C ALA A 8 -49.00 -35.12 -62.49
N ARG A 9 -49.77 -36.12 -62.03
CA ARG A 9 -49.53 -36.77 -60.73
C ARG A 9 -48.20 -37.52 -60.70
N PHE A 10 -47.86 -38.25 -61.76
CA PHE A 10 -46.58 -38.97 -61.85
C PHE A 10 -45.39 -38.01 -61.78
N LEU A 11 -45.44 -36.87 -62.47
CA LEU A 11 -44.42 -35.82 -62.39
C LEU A 11 -44.33 -35.22 -60.98
N GLY A 12 -45.47 -34.98 -60.32
CA GLY A 12 -45.50 -34.50 -58.93
C GLY A 12 -44.88 -35.49 -57.93
N LEU A 13 -45.14 -36.79 -58.09
CA LEU A 13 -44.53 -37.84 -57.26
C LEU A 13 -43.03 -37.98 -57.55
N THR A 14 -42.63 -37.85 -58.82
CA THR A 14 -41.21 -37.84 -59.20
C THR A 14 -40.48 -36.68 -58.50
N ALA A 15 -41.04 -35.47 -58.54
CA ALA A 15 -40.47 -34.31 -57.85
C ALA A 15 -40.37 -34.53 -56.32
N ARG A 16 -41.41 -35.11 -55.70
CA ARG A 16 -41.39 -35.45 -54.27
C ARG A 16 -40.34 -36.50 -53.94
N LYS A 17 -40.21 -37.56 -54.75
CA LYS A 17 -39.18 -38.59 -54.58
C LYS A 17 -37.77 -38.00 -54.65
N THR A 18 -37.51 -37.16 -55.65
CA THR A 18 -36.23 -36.45 -55.77
C THR A 18 -35.95 -35.54 -54.58
N ASN A 19 -36.97 -34.87 -54.03
CA ASN A 19 -36.80 -34.06 -52.82
C ASN A 19 -36.45 -34.90 -51.58
N VAL A 20 -37.14 -36.02 -51.37
CA VAL A 20 -36.84 -36.95 -50.26
C VAL A 20 -35.42 -37.54 -50.39
N GLU A 21 -35.01 -37.92 -51.59
CA GLU A 21 -33.65 -38.40 -51.87
C GLU A 21 -32.60 -37.32 -51.59
N TYR A 22 -32.89 -36.08 -51.96
CA TYR A 22 -32.01 -34.94 -51.69
C TYR A 22 -31.89 -34.67 -50.18
N GLU A 23 -33.00 -34.68 -49.44
CA GLU A 23 -33.00 -34.56 -47.98
C GLU A 23 -32.20 -35.69 -47.31
N GLY A 24 -32.35 -36.93 -47.78
CA GLY A 24 -31.57 -38.07 -47.29
C GLY A 24 -30.07 -37.92 -47.52
N GLN A 25 -29.66 -37.38 -48.67
CA GLN A 25 -28.24 -37.07 -48.94
C GLN A 25 -27.71 -35.99 -48.00
N GLN A 26 -28.47 -34.93 -47.73
CA GLN A 26 -28.06 -33.88 -46.79
C GLN A 26 -27.88 -34.44 -45.37
N ILE A 27 -28.80 -35.29 -44.90
CA ILE A 27 -28.69 -35.93 -43.59
C ILE A 27 -27.43 -36.80 -43.51
N ASN A 28 -27.12 -37.59 -44.53
CA ASN A 28 -25.91 -38.42 -44.55
C ASN A 28 -24.61 -37.58 -44.51
N GLN A 29 -24.60 -36.40 -45.14
CA GLN A 29 -23.48 -35.46 -45.04
C GLN A 29 -23.35 -34.90 -43.61
N GLN A 30 -24.47 -34.55 -42.97
CA GLN A 30 -24.48 -34.08 -41.58
C GLN A 30 -23.95 -35.16 -40.62
N ARG A 31 -24.39 -36.42 -40.77
CA ARG A 31 -23.90 -37.55 -39.98
C ARG A 31 -22.39 -37.79 -40.14
N THR A 32 -21.88 -37.69 -41.37
CA THR A 32 -20.44 -37.78 -41.63
C THR A 32 -19.66 -36.67 -40.92
N THR A 33 -20.20 -35.45 -40.92
CA THR A 33 -19.61 -34.31 -40.21
C THR A 33 -19.59 -34.53 -38.69
N LEU A 34 -20.70 -35.01 -38.13
CA LEU A 34 -20.79 -35.35 -36.70
C LEU A 34 -19.83 -36.47 -36.31
N SER A 35 -19.66 -37.49 -37.17
CA SER A 35 -18.70 -38.58 -36.96
C SER A 35 -17.26 -38.06 -36.89
N ASN A 36 -16.87 -37.16 -37.81
CA ASN A 36 -15.55 -36.53 -37.78
C ASN A 36 -15.35 -35.68 -36.52
N GLN A 37 -16.36 -34.94 -36.08
CA GLN A 37 -16.29 -34.17 -34.82
C GLN A 37 -16.12 -35.07 -33.60
N SER A 38 -16.86 -36.18 -33.54
CA SER A 38 -16.71 -37.19 -32.49
C SER A 38 -15.30 -37.75 -32.44
N ALA A 39 -14.73 -38.13 -33.60
CA ALA A 39 -13.36 -38.63 -33.70
C ALA A 39 -12.32 -37.61 -33.21
N ASN A 40 -12.50 -36.32 -33.52
CA ASN A 40 -11.63 -35.26 -33.03
C ASN A 40 -11.69 -35.12 -31.50
N TYR A 41 -12.88 -35.20 -30.90
CA TYR A 41 -13.01 -35.16 -29.45
C TYR A 41 -12.35 -36.37 -28.76
N TYR A 42 -12.44 -37.56 -29.34
CA TYR A 42 -11.70 -38.72 -28.83
C TYR A 42 -10.18 -38.54 -28.94
N ASN A 43 -9.67 -37.98 -30.04
CA ASN A 43 -8.25 -37.68 -30.17
C ASN A 43 -7.79 -36.64 -29.13
N ASN A 44 -8.62 -35.64 -28.83
CA ASN A 44 -8.32 -34.68 -27.77
C ASN A 44 -8.20 -35.36 -26.41
N LEU A 45 -9.12 -36.26 -26.05
CA LEU A 45 -9.03 -37.03 -24.80
C LEU A 45 -7.75 -37.85 -24.69
N LEU A 46 -7.32 -38.48 -25.80
CA LEU A 46 -6.09 -39.27 -25.82
C LEU A 46 -4.82 -38.42 -25.72
N GLY A 47 -4.88 -37.16 -26.16
CA GLY A 47 -3.76 -36.22 -26.13
C GLY A 47 -3.66 -35.40 -24.83
N MET A 48 -4.60 -35.55 -23.89
CA MET A 48 -4.54 -34.86 -22.60
C MET A 48 -3.49 -35.50 -21.68
N GLU A 49 -2.63 -34.69 -21.08
CA GLU A 49 -1.64 -35.12 -20.10
C GLU A 49 -2.23 -35.09 -18.69
N VAL A 50 -2.01 -36.15 -17.92
CA VAL A 50 -2.45 -36.24 -16.52
C VAL A 50 -1.49 -35.41 -15.65
N PRO A 51 -1.98 -34.42 -14.89
CA PRO A 51 -1.15 -33.68 -13.96
C PRO A 51 -0.47 -34.60 -12.93
N VAL A 52 0.81 -34.37 -12.64
CA VAL A 52 1.61 -35.17 -11.70
C VAL A 52 1.80 -34.38 -10.40
N PRO A 53 1.57 -34.98 -9.22
CA PRO A 53 1.74 -34.28 -7.95
C PRO A 53 3.21 -33.96 -7.68
N PRO A 54 3.54 -32.79 -7.09
CA PRO A 54 4.90 -32.45 -6.72
C PRO A 54 5.42 -33.36 -5.60
N SER A 55 6.72 -33.67 -5.62
CA SER A 55 7.39 -34.43 -4.56
C SER A 55 8.07 -33.49 -3.57
N VAL A 56 7.83 -33.69 -2.27
CA VAL A 56 8.51 -32.93 -1.20
C VAL A 56 10.03 -33.06 -1.28
N ALA A 57 10.54 -34.17 -1.81
CA ALA A 57 11.98 -34.41 -1.95
C ALA A 57 12.65 -33.40 -2.91
N ASP A 58 11.94 -32.93 -3.95
CA ASP A 58 12.47 -31.98 -4.93
C ASP A 58 12.66 -30.58 -4.33
N TYR A 59 11.99 -30.30 -3.21
CA TYR A 59 12.07 -29.05 -2.46
C TYR A 59 12.91 -29.17 -1.18
N THR A 60 13.55 -30.33 -0.98
CA THR A 60 14.30 -30.63 0.23
C THR A 60 15.80 -30.66 -0.07
N LYS A 61 16.58 -29.87 0.68
CA LYS A 61 18.05 -29.82 0.55
C LYS A 61 18.75 -30.05 1.88
N THR A 62 19.91 -30.68 1.83
CA THR A 62 20.81 -30.80 2.98
C THR A 62 21.67 -29.54 3.08
N VAL A 63 21.63 -28.90 4.24
CA VAL A 63 22.40 -27.69 4.57
C VAL A 63 23.43 -28.05 5.65
N TYR A 64 24.65 -27.58 5.45
CA TYR A 64 25.74 -27.74 6.42
C TYR A 64 26.06 -26.40 7.05
N SER A 65 26.15 -26.35 8.38
CA SER A 65 26.44 -25.12 9.12
C SER A 65 27.51 -25.32 10.17
N PHE A 66 28.22 -24.27 10.55
CA PHE A 66 29.19 -24.27 11.64
C PHE A 66 29.12 -22.98 12.47
N GLN A 67 29.59 -23.05 13.71
CA GLN A 67 29.65 -21.90 14.62
C GLN A 67 31.08 -21.36 14.70
N ASP A 68 31.22 -20.04 14.58
CA ASP A 68 32.48 -19.33 14.80
C ASP A 68 32.24 -18.20 15.82
N GLY A 69 32.54 -18.48 17.10
CA GLY A 69 32.16 -17.60 18.20
C GLY A 69 30.64 -17.39 18.29
N SER A 70 30.18 -16.16 18.05
CA SER A 70 28.75 -15.80 18.00
C SER A 70 28.16 -15.81 16.58
N LEU A 71 28.97 -16.12 15.56
CA LEU A 71 28.55 -16.19 14.17
C LEU A 71 28.03 -17.58 13.84
N THR A 72 26.81 -17.65 13.30
CA THR A 72 26.27 -18.86 12.70
C THR A 72 26.48 -18.83 11.20
N ASN A 73 27.24 -19.80 10.68
CA ASN A 73 27.64 -19.86 9.28
C ASN A 73 26.95 -21.02 8.57
N SER A 74 26.39 -20.79 7.39
CA SER A 74 25.73 -21.81 6.57
C SER A 74 26.40 -21.92 5.21
N ILE A 75 26.89 -23.11 4.86
CA ILE A 75 27.59 -23.37 3.60
C ILE A 75 26.61 -23.26 2.43
N THR A 76 26.94 -22.40 1.47
CA THR A 76 26.13 -22.16 0.27
C THR A 76 26.70 -22.85 -0.97
N SER A 77 28.02 -23.05 -1.02
CA SER A 77 28.68 -23.68 -2.16
C SER A 77 29.97 -24.37 -1.73
N MET A 78 30.26 -25.51 -2.36
CA MET A 78 31.52 -26.22 -2.23
C MET A 78 31.95 -26.72 -3.61
N ILE A 79 33.11 -26.27 -4.08
CA ILE A 79 33.66 -26.64 -5.40
C ILE A 79 34.97 -27.38 -5.18
N ALA A 80 35.02 -28.65 -5.57
CA ALA A 80 36.23 -29.46 -5.44
C ALA A 80 37.37 -28.93 -6.33
N LYS A 81 38.60 -28.98 -5.80
CA LYS A 81 39.83 -28.67 -6.51
C LYS A 81 40.60 -29.96 -6.84
N ASN A 82 41.48 -29.88 -7.83
CA ASN A 82 42.29 -31.02 -8.30
C ASN A 82 43.28 -31.57 -7.24
N ASN A 83 43.51 -30.86 -6.14
CA ASN A 83 44.43 -31.23 -5.06
C ASN A 83 43.73 -31.87 -3.83
N GLY A 84 42.44 -32.18 -3.92
CA GLY A 84 41.67 -32.75 -2.79
C GLY A 84 41.15 -31.72 -1.78
N GLU A 85 41.35 -30.44 -2.05
CA GLU A 85 40.75 -29.33 -1.29
C GLU A 85 39.48 -28.81 -1.98
N TYR A 86 38.79 -27.88 -1.34
CA TYR A 86 37.54 -27.28 -1.79
C TYR A 86 37.63 -25.76 -1.75
N THR A 87 36.96 -25.11 -2.69
CA THR A 87 36.58 -23.69 -2.61
C THR A 87 35.20 -23.63 -1.99
N VAL A 88 35.07 -23.05 -0.80
CA VAL A 88 33.81 -22.99 -0.05
C VAL A 88 33.32 -21.55 0.05
N SER A 89 32.02 -21.38 -0.16
CA SER A 89 31.31 -20.14 0.15
C SER A 89 30.25 -20.41 1.20
N TYR A 90 30.01 -19.44 2.08
CA TYR A 90 29.04 -19.55 3.17
C TYR A 90 28.42 -18.19 3.51
N ILE A 91 27.21 -18.23 4.05
CA ILE A 91 26.56 -17.05 4.63
C ILE A 91 26.88 -17.06 6.12
N SER A 92 27.55 -16.02 6.59
CA SER A 92 27.71 -15.74 8.01
C SER A 92 26.51 -14.94 8.49
N SER A 93 25.97 -15.27 9.66
CA SER A 93 24.87 -14.54 10.28
C SER A 93 25.15 -14.26 11.75
N TRP A 94 24.81 -13.05 12.17
CA TRP A 94 24.93 -12.61 13.56
C TRP A 94 23.77 -11.69 13.93
N THR A 95 23.56 -11.51 15.23
CA THR A 95 22.61 -10.54 15.76
C THR A 95 23.35 -9.25 16.06
N ASP A 96 22.96 -8.17 15.39
CA ASP A 96 23.36 -6.81 15.72
C ASP A 96 22.33 -6.25 16.71
N ASP A 97 22.73 -6.15 17.98
CA ASP A 97 21.88 -5.69 19.09
C ASP A 97 21.66 -4.17 19.11
N PHE A 98 22.30 -3.43 18.19
CA PHE A 98 22.17 -1.99 18.08
C PHE A 98 21.77 -1.58 16.66
N SER A 99 20.57 -2.00 16.25
CA SER A 99 20.05 -1.73 14.91
C SER A 99 18.71 -1.01 14.96
N ILE A 100 18.44 -0.17 13.96
CA ILE A 100 17.10 0.43 13.82
C ILE A 100 16.14 -0.63 13.29
N VAL A 101 15.06 -0.87 14.03
CA VAL A 101 14.00 -1.83 13.67
C VAL A 101 12.63 -1.14 13.63
N SER A 102 11.71 -1.68 12.85
CA SER A 102 10.32 -1.25 12.86
C SER A 102 9.69 -1.55 14.21
N SER A 103 8.94 -0.59 14.74
CA SER A 103 8.14 -0.75 15.95
C SER A 103 6.65 -0.56 15.63
N LYS A 104 5.80 -0.89 16.61
CA LYS A 104 4.35 -0.73 16.46
C LYS A 104 4.02 0.75 16.29
N SER A 105 3.27 1.07 15.24
CA SER A 105 2.79 2.42 14.97
C SER A 105 2.04 2.99 16.18
N SER A 106 2.17 4.30 16.38
CA SER A 106 1.47 5.04 17.44
C SER A 106 0.55 6.07 16.81
N LEU A 107 -0.54 6.42 17.51
CA LEU A 107 -1.39 7.52 17.10
C LEU A 107 -0.69 8.85 17.41
N ILE A 108 -0.43 9.62 16.37
CA ILE A 108 0.21 10.93 16.38
C ILE A 108 -0.87 11.98 16.14
N ASN A 109 -1.10 12.85 17.10
CA ASN A 109 -2.03 13.97 16.95
C ASN A 109 -1.27 15.27 16.74
N LYS A 110 -1.81 16.19 15.95
CA LYS A 110 -1.33 17.57 15.96
C LYS A 110 -1.82 18.22 17.25
N ALA A 111 -0.92 18.92 17.92
CA ALA A 111 -1.29 19.72 19.08
C ALA A 111 -0.46 21.00 19.12
N PRO A 112 -1.02 22.06 19.70
CA PRO A 112 -0.26 23.19 20.18
C PRO A 112 0.95 22.78 21.02
N VAL A 113 2.13 23.27 20.65
CA VAL A 113 3.36 23.08 21.44
C VAL A 113 3.72 24.32 22.22
N ILE A 114 4.11 24.13 23.48
CA ILE A 114 4.45 25.21 24.43
C ILE A 114 5.87 25.76 24.20
N THR A 115 6.77 24.98 23.59
CA THR A 115 8.22 25.20 23.68
C THR A 115 8.89 25.78 22.44
N ASP A 116 8.36 25.59 21.23
CA ASP A 116 8.88 26.26 20.03
C ASP A 116 7.85 27.28 19.53
N ASN A 117 8.20 28.57 19.65
CA ASN A 117 7.42 29.63 19.04
C ASN A 117 7.44 29.42 17.52
N SER A 118 6.26 29.33 16.90
CA SER A 118 6.23 29.32 15.43
C SER A 118 6.88 30.60 14.89
N ASP A 119 7.57 30.52 13.75
CA ASP A 119 8.15 31.70 13.10
C ASP A 119 7.11 32.82 12.92
N LEU A 120 5.86 32.46 12.61
CA LEU A 120 4.74 33.41 12.50
C LEU A 120 4.39 34.10 13.83
N PHE A 121 4.49 33.37 14.95
CA PHE A 121 4.27 33.93 16.28
C PHE A 121 5.38 34.92 16.63
N LEU A 122 6.65 34.53 16.44
CA LEU A 122 7.81 35.42 16.67
C LEU A 122 7.76 36.66 15.77
N GLU A 123 7.47 36.49 14.48
CA GLU A 123 7.33 37.61 13.55
C GLU A 123 6.25 38.60 13.99
N PHE A 124 5.14 38.10 14.57
CA PHE A 124 4.07 38.93 15.09
C PHE A 124 4.41 39.59 16.44
N THR A 125 4.98 38.88 17.41
CA THR A 125 5.19 39.40 18.77
C THR A 125 6.50 40.15 18.98
N GLU A 126 7.57 39.72 18.32
CA GLU A 126 8.93 40.23 18.49
C GLU A 126 9.45 40.94 17.24
N GLY A 127 8.91 40.57 16.07
CA GLY A 127 9.18 41.25 14.82
C GLY A 127 8.44 42.57 14.69
N THR A 128 8.60 43.19 13.53
CA THR A 128 7.92 44.43 13.18
C THR A 128 6.55 44.19 12.52
N ALA A 129 6.12 42.93 12.39
CA ALA A 129 4.88 42.56 11.70
C ALA A 129 3.62 42.87 12.51
N GLY A 130 3.71 42.81 13.85
CA GLY A 130 2.62 43.11 14.78
C GLY A 130 2.71 44.48 15.44
N GLY A 131 3.33 45.49 14.81
CA GLY A 131 3.77 46.70 15.51
C GLY A 131 2.70 47.50 16.27
N CYS A 132 1.39 47.43 15.91
CA CYS A 132 0.34 48.03 16.76
C CYS A 132 0.12 47.28 18.08
N TYR A 133 0.33 45.97 18.11
CA TYR A 133 0.34 45.17 19.33
C TYR A 133 1.53 45.55 20.20
N THR A 134 2.74 45.56 19.61
CA THR A 134 3.97 45.96 20.30
C THR A 134 3.87 47.38 20.85
N TYR A 135 3.36 48.33 20.05
CA TYR A 135 3.15 49.71 20.49
C TYR A 135 2.20 49.81 21.68
N ALA A 136 1.05 49.12 21.61
CA ALA A 136 0.08 49.09 22.70
C ALA A 136 0.70 48.47 23.97
N LEU A 137 1.63 47.53 23.83
CA LEU A 137 2.33 46.92 24.97
C LEU A 137 3.39 47.81 25.60
N GLU A 138 4.15 48.55 24.81
CA GLU A 138 5.29 49.33 25.28
C GLU A 138 4.93 50.74 25.76
N HIS A 139 3.74 51.24 25.42
CA HIS A 139 3.29 52.59 25.78
C HIS A 139 2.17 52.58 26.82
N ASP A 140 2.22 53.58 27.69
CA ASP A 140 1.19 53.87 28.69
C ASP A 140 0.07 54.76 28.11
N GLY A 141 -1.03 54.88 28.85
CA GLY A 141 -2.17 55.74 28.49
C GLY A 141 -3.25 55.02 27.68
N ASN A 142 -4.13 55.79 27.05
CA ASN A 142 -5.23 55.21 26.27
C ASN A 142 -4.72 54.66 24.92
N GLN A 143 -4.66 53.34 24.80
CA GLN A 143 -4.19 52.61 23.61
C GLN A 143 -5.30 51.80 22.91
N ILE A 144 -6.58 52.08 23.20
CA ILE A 144 -7.71 51.31 22.67
C ILE A 144 -7.72 51.24 21.13
N GLU A 145 -7.34 52.32 20.44
CA GLU A 145 -7.26 52.33 18.96
C GLU A 145 -6.20 51.35 18.42
N HIS A 146 -5.05 51.21 19.08
CA HIS A 146 -4.01 50.25 18.69
C HIS A 146 -4.44 48.80 18.93
N LEU A 147 -5.20 48.55 20.01
CA LEU A 147 -5.80 47.24 20.29
C LEU A 147 -6.86 46.88 19.24
N ILE A 148 -7.76 47.82 18.92
CA ILE A 148 -8.79 47.65 17.87
C ILE A 148 -8.13 47.34 16.53
N HIS A 149 -7.11 48.12 16.15
CA HIS A 149 -6.41 47.92 14.88
C HIS A 149 -5.72 46.56 14.82
N THR A 150 -5.02 46.15 15.88
CA THR A 150 -4.40 44.82 15.97
C THR A 150 -5.42 43.70 15.77
N LEU A 151 -6.54 43.77 16.50
CA LEU A 151 -7.60 42.76 16.43
C LEU A 151 -8.34 42.77 15.09
N ALA A 152 -8.54 43.93 14.48
CA ALA A 152 -9.14 44.04 13.14
C ALA A 152 -8.32 43.29 12.07
N HIS A 153 -7.00 43.17 12.26
CA HIS A 153 -6.14 42.35 11.40
C HIS A 153 -6.16 40.85 11.74
N LEU A 154 -6.53 40.47 12.96
CA LEU A 154 -6.65 39.06 13.34
C LEU A 154 -8.04 38.49 13.04
N VAL A 155 -9.02 39.34 12.76
CA VAL A 155 -10.39 38.96 12.40
C VAL A 155 -10.61 39.14 10.89
N PRO A 156 -11.18 38.16 10.16
CA PRO A 156 -11.47 38.30 8.73
C PRO A 156 -12.39 39.50 8.43
N VAL A 157 -12.27 40.09 7.23
CA VAL A 157 -13.20 41.14 6.78
C VAL A 157 -14.61 40.57 6.67
N GLY A 158 -15.60 41.27 7.23
CA GLY A 158 -16.99 40.83 7.24
C GLY A 158 -17.73 41.21 8.52
N THR A 159 -18.96 40.69 8.61
CA THR A 159 -19.82 40.83 9.78
C THR A 159 -19.79 39.52 10.57
N HIS A 160 -19.44 39.62 11.84
CA HIS A 160 -19.27 38.49 12.75
C HIS A 160 -20.22 38.63 13.94
N THR A 161 -20.62 37.48 14.47
CA THR A 161 -21.41 37.39 15.70
C THR A 161 -20.50 36.97 16.84
N THR A 162 -20.52 37.75 17.92
CA THR A 162 -19.82 37.46 19.17
C THR A 162 -20.52 36.33 19.94
N SER A 163 -19.81 35.70 20.87
CA SER A 163 -20.33 34.58 21.68
C SER A 163 -21.57 34.94 22.51
N ASP A 164 -21.75 36.22 22.86
CA ASP A 164 -22.91 36.73 23.59
C ASP A 164 -24.02 37.29 22.67
N GLY A 165 -23.88 37.16 21.35
CA GLY A 165 -24.91 37.46 20.36
C GLY A 165 -24.90 38.89 19.83
N HIS A 166 -23.89 39.69 20.14
CA HIS A 166 -23.68 41.01 19.53
C HIS A 166 -23.00 40.92 18.16
N THR A 167 -23.14 41.96 17.35
CA THR A 167 -22.56 42.02 16.00
C THR A 167 -21.36 42.96 15.96
N VAL A 168 -20.27 42.49 15.35
CA VAL A 168 -19.08 43.31 15.04
C VAL A 168 -18.77 43.23 13.55
N THR A 169 -18.46 44.37 12.94
CA THR A 169 -18.06 44.45 11.53
C THR A 169 -16.61 44.88 11.42
N VAL A 170 -15.86 44.19 10.56
CA VAL A 170 -14.50 44.53 10.12
C VAL A 170 -14.57 44.87 8.64
N ASN A 171 -14.25 46.11 8.31
CA ASN A 171 -14.20 46.59 6.94
C ASN A 171 -12.79 46.42 6.38
N SER A 172 -12.65 46.38 5.05
CA SER A 172 -11.32 46.37 4.42
C SER A 172 -10.45 47.58 4.82
N GLY A 173 -11.08 48.74 5.06
CA GLY A 173 -10.40 49.93 5.54
C GLY A 173 -9.87 49.85 6.98
N ASP A 174 -10.38 48.91 7.78
CA ASP A 174 -9.92 48.68 9.16
C ASP A 174 -8.60 47.90 9.20
N GLN A 175 -8.21 47.29 8.06
CA GLN A 175 -6.98 46.50 7.90
C GLN A 175 -5.87 47.29 7.18
N TYR A 176 -5.46 48.43 7.73
CA TYR A 176 -4.49 49.32 7.08
C TYR A 176 -3.02 49.00 7.42
N TRP A 177 -2.55 47.80 7.06
CA TRP A 177 -1.11 47.47 7.06
C TRP A 177 -0.59 47.38 5.62
N GLY A 178 0.56 48.01 5.34
CA GLY A 178 1.24 47.90 4.05
C GLY A 178 2.12 46.63 3.95
N ASP A 179 2.83 46.49 2.82
CA ASP A 179 3.69 45.33 2.54
C ASP A 179 5.04 45.33 3.28
N LYS A 180 5.41 46.41 3.98
CA LYS A 180 6.69 46.50 4.69
C LYS A 180 6.57 47.12 6.07
N ALA A 181 7.14 46.40 7.03
CA ALA A 181 7.51 46.89 8.33
C ALA A 181 8.55 48.02 8.25
N ALA A 182 8.24 49.19 8.80
CA ALA A 182 9.22 50.21 9.15
C ALA A 182 9.46 50.15 10.67
N PRO A 183 10.71 50.03 11.15
CA PRO A 183 11.01 50.07 12.58
C PRO A 183 10.66 51.43 13.21
N PRO A 184 10.34 51.50 14.52
CA PRO A 184 10.24 50.38 15.47
C PRO A 184 8.86 49.70 15.48
N TYR A 185 7.81 50.33 14.95
CA TYR A 185 6.43 49.80 14.97
C TYR A 185 5.85 49.76 13.54
N GLY A 186 5.90 48.59 12.91
CA GLY A 186 5.39 48.34 11.55
C GLY A 186 4.12 47.48 11.53
N GLY A 187 3.71 47.03 10.34
CA GLY A 187 2.62 46.06 10.17
C GLY A 187 2.83 45.23 8.90
N SER A 188 2.40 43.97 8.90
CA SER A 188 2.47 43.09 7.73
C SER A 188 1.13 42.40 7.46
N ALA A 189 0.40 42.91 6.47
CA ALA A 189 -0.84 42.29 6.02
C ALA A 189 -0.66 40.82 5.56
N PRO A 190 0.43 40.45 4.84
CA PRO A 190 0.67 39.05 4.47
C PRO A 190 0.87 38.10 5.67
N ILE A 191 1.59 38.54 6.71
CA ILE A 191 1.79 37.71 7.92
C ILE A 191 0.46 37.52 8.66
N MET A 192 -0.34 38.58 8.77
CA MET A 192 -1.67 38.48 9.37
C MET A 192 -2.62 37.59 8.60
N ALA A 193 -2.57 37.62 7.27
CA ALA A 193 -3.34 36.67 6.45
C ALA A 193 -2.95 35.23 6.77
N LYS A 194 -1.65 34.92 6.83
CA LYS A 194 -1.17 33.57 7.21
C LYS A 194 -1.60 33.15 8.61
N ILE A 195 -1.57 34.07 9.58
CA ILE A 195 -2.04 33.83 10.94
C ILE A 195 -3.54 33.52 10.93
N ARG A 196 -4.36 34.36 10.26
CA ARG A 196 -5.80 34.15 10.11
C ARG A 196 -6.13 32.82 9.47
N ASP A 197 -5.46 32.46 8.39
CA ASP A 197 -5.68 31.18 7.69
C ASP A 197 -5.39 29.98 8.61
N LYS A 198 -4.33 30.06 9.43
CA LYS A 198 -3.98 29.01 10.39
C LYS A 198 -4.95 28.87 11.57
N ILE A 199 -5.68 29.93 11.91
CA ILE A 199 -6.59 29.94 13.05
C ILE A 199 -8.07 29.96 12.66
N ALA A 200 -8.41 29.99 11.37
CA ALA A 200 -9.77 30.27 10.87
C ALA A 200 -10.86 29.41 11.53
N ASP A 201 -10.58 28.12 11.73
CA ASP A 201 -11.51 27.14 12.31
C ASP A 201 -11.26 26.83 13.79
N LYS A 202 -10.42 27.64 14.47
CA LYS A 202 -10.03 27.44 15.87
C LYS A 202 -10.79 28.40 16.79
N ASP A 203 -10.99 27.98 18.04
CA ASP A 203 -11.66 28.75 19.11
C ASP A 203 -11.07 30.16 19.31
N ILE A 204 -9.75 30.31 19.12
CA ILE A 204 -9.07 31.61 19.21
C ILE A 204 -9.60 32.65 18.20
N SER A 205 -10.10 32.22 17.04
CA SER A 205 -10.73 33.12 16.05
C SER A 205 -11.97 33.79 16.64
N GLN A 206 -12.81 33.02 17.34
CA GLN A 206 -13.99 33.54 18.04
C GLN A 206 -13.60 34.45 19.22
N LYS A 207 -12.58 34.08 20.00
CA LYS A 207 -12.06 34.92 21.10
C LYS A 207 -11.57 36.28 20.61
N PHE A 208 -10.96 36.36 19.42
CA PHE A 208 -10.58 37.64 18.82
C PHE A 208 -11.79 38.47 18.38
N ILE A 209 -12.84 37.85 17.85
CA ILE A 209 -14.10 38.52 17.52
C ILE A 209 -14.73 39.14 18.78
N ASP A 210 -14.79 38.37 19.87
CA ASP A 210 -15.36 38.81 21.15
C ASP A 210 -14.56 39.96 21.76
N LEU A 211 -13.22 39.84 21.78
CA LEU A 211 -12.35 40.90 22.31
C LEU A 211 -12.39 42.15 21.42
N LEU A 212 -12.48 42.01 20.10
CA LEU A 212 -12.62 43.16 19.19
C LEU A 212 -13.89 43.95 19.49
N TYR A 213 -15.02 43.26 19.68
CA TYR A 213 -16.27 43.92 20.07
C TYR A 213 -16.12 44.65 21.40
N LYS A 214 -15.54 43.98 22.41
CA LYS A 214 -15.28 44.56 23.73
C LYS A 214 -14.42 45.82 23.65
N CYS A 215 -13.38 45.82 22.82
CA CYS A 215 -12.54 46.99 22.56
C CYS A 215 -13.35 48.13 21.93
N LYS A 216 -14.18 47.85 20.92
CA LYS A 216 -15.01 48.86 20.23
C LYS A 216 -16.08 49.49 21.12
N THR A 217 -16.56 48.79 22.15
CA THR A 217 -17.62 49.28 23.05
C THR A 217 -17.11 49.83 24.38
N SER A 218 -15.82 49.66 24.68
CA SER A 218 -15.23 50.13 25.95
C SER A 218 -14.96 51.63 25.95
N PRO A 219 -15.03 52.30 27.12
CA PRO A 219 -14.74 53.72 27.21
C PRO A 219 -13.25 54.00 26.93
N SER A 220 -12.97 55.03 26.13
CA SER A 220 -11.62 55.48 25.73
C SER A 220 -10.82 56.07 26.90
N THR A 221 -10.42 55.22 27.85
CA THR A 221 -9.70 55.58 29.09
C THR A 221 -8.49 54.69 29.29
N ALA A 222 -7.46 55.18 29.99
CA ALA A 222 -6.26 54.41 30.29
C ALA A 222 -6.58 53.11 31.06
N ALA A 223 -7.45 53.17 32.07
CA ALA A 223 -7.82 52.00 32.87
C ALA A 223 -8.54 50.90 32.05
N ALA A 224 -9.43 51.29 31.14
CA ALA A 224 -10.08 50.33 30.24
C ALA A 224 -9.08 49.75 29.22
N SER A 225 -8.19 50.60 28.70
CA SER A 225 -7.10 50.18 27.81
C SER A 225 -6.19 49.15 28.46
N ASP A 226 -5.76 49.36 29.71
CA ASP A 226 -4.86 48.46 30.43
C ASP A 226 -5.49 47.07 30.67
N ALA A 227 -6.77 47.03 31.02
CA ALA A 227 -7.50 45.78 31.19
C ALA A 227 -7.60 44.98 29.88
N LEU A 228 -7.97 45.65 28.78
CA LEU A 228 -8.08 45.01 27.46
C LEU A 228 -6.71 44.60 26.90
N LYS A 229 -5.66 45.39 27.17
CA LYS A 229 -4.28 45.07 26.85
C LYS A 229 -3.82 43.79 27.54
N ALA A 230 -4.13 43.62 28.83
CA ALA A 230 -3.81 42.41 29.57
C ALA A 230 -4.54 41.17 29.01
N GLU A 231 -5.82 41.32 28.63
CA GLU A 231 -6.61 40.26 28.02
C GLU A 231 -6.08 39.88 26.62
N LEU A 232 -5.77 40.86 25.77
CA LEU A 232 -5.13 40.63 24.47
C LEU A 232 -3.78 39.92 24.62
N LYS A 233 -2.95 40.36 25.58
CA LYS A 233 -1.67 39.74 25.87
C LYS A 233 -1.85 38.28 26.29
N SER A 234 -2.81 38.00 27.17
CA SER A 234 -3.14 36.63 27.58
C SER A 234 -3.59 35.78 26.40
N LEU A 235 -4.49 36.27 25.54
CA LEU A 235 -4.92 35.53 24.35
C LEU A 235 -3.75 35.25 23.39
N ILE A 236 -2.85 36.21 23.22
CA ILE A 236 -1.69 36.03 22.33
C ILE A 236 -0.73 34.99 22.91
N ASP A 237 -0.34 35.13 24.18
CA ASP A 237 0.64 34.25 24.81
C ASP A 237 0.11 32.83 25.07
N ASN A 238 -1.18 32.70 25.40
CA ASN A 238 -1.78 31.44 25.86
C ASN A 238 -2.65 30.74 24.83
N ASP A 239 -3.17 31.43 23.82
CA ASP A 239 -4.07 30.82 22.84
C ASP A 239 -3.53 30.94 21.42
N LEU A 240 -3.04 32.12 20.99
CA LEU A 240 -2.48 32.32 19.65
C LEU A 240 -1.15 31.59 19.47
N ARG A 241 -0.23 31.74 20.42
CA ARG A 241 1.05 31.02 20.48
C ARG A 241 0.85 29.52 20.23
N TYR A 242 -0.10 28.98 20.97
CA TYR A 242 -0.52 27.59 20.92
C TYR A 242 -1.17 27.23 19.58
N SER A 243 -2.06 28.08 19.08
CA SER A 243 -2.76 27.83 17.81
C SER A 243 -1.86 27.88 16.58
N LEU A 244 -0.71 28.57 16.66
CA LEU A 244 0.26 28.69 15.57
C LEU A 244 1.39 27.66 15.64
N ALA A 245 1.79 27.21 16.84
CA ALA A 245 2.77 26.15 17.02
C ALA A 245 2.14 24.77 16.74
N THR A 246 2.32 24.23 15.53
CA THR A 246 1.86 22.87 15.23
C THR A 246 2.97 21.89 15.58
N GLY A 247 2.87 21.23 16.73
CA GLY A 247 3.70 20.06 17.01
C GLY A 247 2.93 18.76 16.88
N PHE A 248 3.66 17.67 17.03
CA PHE A 248 3.15 16.32 16.88
C PHE A 248 3.28 15.59 18.22
N MET A 249 2.21 14.93 18.66
CA MET A 249 2.13 14.31 19.99
C MET A 249 1.79 12.83 19.87
N VAL A 250 2.47 12.00 20.64
CA VAL A 250 2.05 10.61 20.89
C VAL A 250 1.58 10.51 22.34
N GLY A 251 0.26 10.41 22.52
CA GLY A 251 -0.33 10.55 23.86
C GLY A 251 -0.05 11.95 24.41
N SER A 252 0.61 12.02 25.57
CA SER A 252 1.05 13.29 26.19
C SER A 252 2.48 13.70 25.84
N SER A 253 3.21 12.89 25.07
CA SER A 253 4.61 13.15 24.74
C SER A 253 4.73 13.85 23.40
N GLU A 254 5.44 14.99 23.41
CA GLU A 254 5.77 15.74 22.20
C GLU A 254 6.88 15.03 21.41
N LEU A 255 6.73 15.02 20.09
CA LEU A 255 7.74 14.56 19.16
C LEU A 255 8.68 15.72 18.85
N ARG A 256 9.92 15.63 19.32
CA ARG A 256 10.98 16.61 19.03
C ARG A 256 11.67 16.25 17.72
N VAL A 257 12.16 17.25 16.98
CA VAL A 257 13.09 16.98 15.86
C VAL A 257 14.42 16.43 16.40
N LEU A 258 14.77 15.22 15.98
CA LEU A 258 15.97 14.48 16.39
C LEU A 258 17.23 15.28 16.05
N GLY A 259 18.17 15.35 17.00
CA GLY A 259 19.45 16.06 16.83
C GLY A 259 19.38 17.59 16.92
N LYS A 260 18.20 18.21 16.98
CA LYS A 260 18.08 19.68 17.13
C LYS A 260 18.20 20.09 18.59
N LYS A 261 18.96 21.16 18.83
CA LYS A 261 19.29 21.69 20.17
C LYS A 261 18.57 23.01 20.49
N ASN A 262 17.43 23.29 19.85
CA ASN A 262 16.73 24.59 19.95
C ASN A 262 16.35 24.96 21.39
N ASN A 263 16.05 23.96 22.22
CA ASN A 263 15.65 24.14 23.62
C ASN A 263 16.81 23.94 24.61
N CYS A 264 18.05 23.84 24.13
CA CYS A 264 19.23 23.80 24.99
C CYS A 264 19.72 25.21 25.32
N GLU A 265 20.18 25.38 26.55
CA GLU A 265 20.87 26.59 27.00
C GLU A 265 22.36 26.41 26.77
N PHE A 266 23.04 27.47 26.35
CA PHE A 266 24.46 27.44 26.01
C PHE A 266 25.26 28.47 26.79
N ASP A 267 26.50 28.13 27.15
CA ASP A 267 27.48 29.11 27.64
C ASP A 267 28.10 29.92 26.49
N THR A 268 28.95 30.90 26.84
CA THR A 268 29.67 31.74 25.86
C THR A 268 30.60 30.94 24.93
N ASN A 269 30.95 29.71 25.28
CA ASN A 269 31.79 28.83 24.48
C ASN A 269 30.98 27.85 23.61
N GLY A 270 29.64 27.90 23.67
CA GLY A 270 28.74 27.01 22.94
C GLY A 270 28.55 25.63 23.58
N ASN A 271 28.93 25.45 24.85
CA ASN A 271 28.65 24.21 25.58
C ASN A 271 27.22 24.23 26.13
N ILE A 272 26.56 23.08 26.11
CA ILE A 272 25.22 22.93 26.70
C ILE A 272 25.35 23.07 28.23
N ILE A 273 24.58 23.98 28.82
CA ILE A 273 24.53 24.20 30.28
C ILE A 273 23.17 23.84 30.88
N GLY A 274 22.15 23.63 30.05
CA GLY A 274 20.80 23.33 30.50
C GLY A 274 19.87 22.95 29.35
N TYR A 275 18.65 22.57 29.72
CA TYR A 275 17.57 22.27 28.79
C TYR A 275 16.27 22.89 29.33
N ASN A 276 15.62 23.70 28.51
CA ASN A 276 14.39 24.42 28.84
C ASN A 276 13.19 23.95 27.98
N GLY A 277 13.25 22.73 27.46
CA GLY A 277 12.17 22.12 26.68
C GLY A 277 11.26 21.20 27.49
N ASN A 278 10.27 20.62 26.83
CA ASN A 278 9.25 19.77 27.49
C ASN A 278 9.56 18.28 27.51
N ASP A 279 10.59 17.83 26.79
CA ASP A 279 10.96 16.41 26.75
C ASP A 279 11.38 15.90 28.13
N GLU A 280 10.56 15.01 28.70
CA GLU A 280 10.74 14.47 30.04
C GLU A 280 12.05 13.68 30.19
N TYR A 281 12.54 13.04 29.14
CA TYR A 281 13.82 12.34 29.20
C TYR A 281 14.97 13.36 29.29
N LEU A 282 15.00 14.35 28.39
CA LEU A 282 16.07 15.35 28.37
C LEU A 282 16.13 16.16 29.68
N LYS A 283 14.99 16.42 30.33
CA LYS A 283 14.93 17.06 31.67
C LYS A 283 15.63 16.25 32.76
N THR A 284 15.75 14.93 32.60
CA THR A 284 16.42 14.06 33.59
C THR A 284 17.94 14.04 33.44
N LEU A 285 18.49 14.61 32.36
CA LEU A 285 19.90 14.53 32.02
C LEU A 285 20.69 15.75 32.49
N SER A 286 21.93 15.53 32.91
CA SER A 286 22.91 16.60 33.13
C SER A 286 23.37 17.24 31.81
N SER A 287 24.02 18.40 31.88
CA SER A 287 24.63 19.08 30.72
C SER A 287 25.62 18.18 29.94
N GLU A 288 26.42 17.40 30.66
CA GLU A 288 27.35 16.42 30.07
C GLU A 288 26.59 15.30 29.35
N GLN A 289 25.55 14.76 30.01
CA GLN A 289 24.72 13.69 29.44
C GLN A 289 23.93 14.17 28.21
N LEU A 290 23.44 15.42 28.20
CA LEU A 290 22.80 16.02 27.04
C LEU A 290 23.79 16.12 25.86
N THR A 291 25.03 16.54 26.13
CA THR A 291 26.06 16.64 25.09
C THR A 291 26.34 15.28 24.46
N GLN A 292 26.46 14.24 25.29
CA GLN A 292 26.64 12.86 24.84
C GLN A 292 25.42 12.35 24.07
N LEU A 293 24.19 12.60 24.56
CA LEU A 293 22.97 12.21 23.88
C LEU A 293 22.91 12.78 22.46
N TYR A 294 23.22 14.07 22.27
CA TYR A 294 23.19 14.66 20.92
C TYR A 294 24.28 14.10 19.99
N ALA A 295 25.39 13.58 20.54
CA ALA A 295 26.35 12.83 19.73
C ALA A 295 25.78 11.47 19.31
N GLU A 296 25.08 10.78 20.21
CA GLU A 296 24.38 9.52 19.92
C GLU A 296 23.23 9.72 18.93
N GLU A 297 22.44 10.79 19.05
CA GLU A 297 21.37 11.12 18.11
C GLU A 297 21.89 11.35 16.68
N LYS A 298 23.12 11.85 16.53
CA LYS A 298 23.75 11.99 15.21
C LYS A 298 24.02 10.62 14.58
N GLU A 299 24.48 9.65 15.37
CA GLU A 299 24.66 8.27 14.91
C GLU A 299 23.31 7.62 14.58
N TYR A 300 22.27 7.86 15.39
CA TYR A 300 20.91 7.39 15.08
C TYR A 300 20.41 7.93 13.74
N ILE A 301 20.60 9.22 13.46
CA ILE A 301 20.23 9.83 12.18
C ILE A 301 20.97 9.14 11.02
N ALA A 302 22.26 8.85 11.17
CA ALA A 302 23.04 8.17 10.14
C ALA A 302 22.47 6.76 9.86
N MET A 303 22.20 5.97 10.90
CA MET A 303 21.62 4.63 10.77
C MET A 303 20.20 4.65 10.19
N LEU A 304 19.37 5.63 10.61
CA LEU A 304 18.02 5.83 10.09
C LEU A 304 18.06 6.17 8.60
N ASN A 305 18.95 7.07 8.18
CA ASN A 305 19.09 7.47 6.79
C ASN A 305 19.68 6.36 5.91
N GLU A 306 20.65 5.60 6.41
CA GLU A 306 21.21 4.46 5.66
C GLU A 306 20.13 3.40 5.36
N LYS A 307 19.26 3.12 6.33
CA LYS A 307 18.28 2.03 6.23
C LYS A 307 16.94 2.46 5.65
N PHE A 308 16.50 3.68 5.94
CA PHE A 308 15.16 4.18 5.66
C PHE A 308 15.15 5.61 5.11
N GLY A 309 16.30 6.20 4.82
CA GLY A 309 16.36 7.54 4.23
C GLY A 309 15.76 7.58 2.82
N THR A 310 15.35 8.77 2.43
CA THR A 310 14.92 9.10 1.06
C THR A 310 15.65 10.35 0.60
N ASP A 311 15.85 10.52 -0.71
CA ASP A 311 16.60 11.66 -1.26
C ASP A 311 16.00 13.03 -0.89
N ASP A 312 14.69 13.08 -0.62
CA ASP A 312 13.93 14.31 -0.39
C ASP A 312 13.68 14.65 1.10
N ASP A 313 14.01 13.75 2.04
CA ASP A 313 13.81 14.02 3.47
C ASP A 313 14.77 13.21 4.37
N THR A 314 15.53 13.94 5.18
CA THR A 314 16.51 13.40 6.15
C THR A 314 16.16 13.77 7.59
N GLU A 315 15.05 14.47 7.84
CA GLU A 315 14.66 14.88 9.19
C GLU A 315 13.78 13.82 9.86
N TRP A 316 14.12 13.54 11.12
CA TRP A 316 13.44 12.56 11.95
C TRP A 316 12.88 13.24 13.19
N LEU A 317 11.71 12.80 13.62
CA LEU A 317 11.12 13.13 14.90
C LEU A 317 11.41 12.00 15.90
N VAL A 318 11.58 12.35 17.17
CA VAL A 318 11.89 11.41 18.25
C VAL A 318 11.04 11.68 19.49
N ARG A 319 10.70 10.59 20.18
CA ARG A 319 10.29 10.62 21.59
C ARG A 319 11.05 9.55 22.34
N TYR A 320 11.37 9.82 23.60
CA TYR A 320 11.92 8.82 24.50
C TYR A 320 10.82 8.28 25.40
N VAL A 321 10.77 6.96 25.56
CA VAL A 321 9.74 6.28 26.35
C VAL A 321 10.42 5.51 27.46
N GLN A 322 10.03 5.76 28.71
CA GLN A 322 10.54 5.03 29.85
C GLN A 322 9.79 3.70 30.01
N ASN A 323 10.54 2.62 30.17
CA ASN A 323 10.01 1.36 30.65
C ASN A 323 9.76 1.45 32.17
N THR A 324 8.51 1.43 32.59
CA THR A 324 8.11 1.64 34.00
C THR A 324 8.64 0.57 34.96
N SER A 325 9.02 -0.61 34.46
CA SER A 325 9.52 -1.71 35.28
C SER A 325 11.03 -1.66 35.49
N THR A 326 11.78 -1.16 34.51
CA THR A 326 13.26 -1.15 34.53
C THR A 326 13.84 0.25 34.67
N GLY A 327 13.03 1.30 34.47
CA GLY A 327 13.46 2.69 34.46
C GLY A 327 14.27 3.11 33.22
N THR A 328 14.52 2.18 32.29
CA THR A 328 15.30 2.44 31.06
C THR A 328 14.49 3.25 30.06
N TRP A 329 15.17 4.14 29.33
CA TRP A 329 14.56 4.94 28.28
C TRP A 329 14.91 4.37 26.91
N SER A 330 13.93 4.33 26.01
CA SER A 330 14.13 3.89 24.63
C SER A 330 13.63 4.94 23.64
N PRO A 331 14.41 5.26 22.59
CA PRO A 331 14.00 6.20 21.57
C PRO A 331 13.01 5.56 20.59
N TYR A 332 12.02 6.34 20.17
CA TYR A 332 11.09 6.00 19.10
C TYR A 332 11.12 7.09 18.06
N PHE A 333 11.37 6.70 16.81
CA PHE A 333 11.60 7.59 15.69
C PHE A 333 10.44 7.54 14.69
N TYR A 334 10.19 8.68 14.07
CA TYR A 334 9.20 8.86 13.02
C TYR A 334 9.81 9.75 11.93
N ARG A 335 9.61 9.42 10.66
CA ARG A 335 10.08 10.31 9.58
C ARG A 335 9.23 11.57 9.58
N LYS A 336 9.87 12.74 9.54
CA LYS A 336 9.16 14.02 9.68
C LYS A 336 8.16 14.26 8.53
N SER A 337 8.55 14.04 7.28
CA SER A 337 7.65 14.15 6.13
C SER A 337 6.45 13.21 6.21
N ASP A 338 6.63 11.96 6.66
CA ASP A 338 5.52 11.01 6.81
C ASP A 338 4.51 11.51 7.85
N VAL A 339 4.99 12.16 8.92
CA VAL A 339 4.12 12.77 9.93
C VAL A 339 3.44 14.04 9.40
N GLU A 340 4.18 14.94 8.76
CA GLU A 340 3.64 16.21 8.25
C GLU A 340 2.60 16.01 7.15
N ASN A 341 2.83 15.04 6.26
CA ASN A 341 1.96 14.73 5.13
C ASN A 341 0.88 13.69 5.44
N ALA A 342 0.80 13.21 6.69
CA ALA A 342 -0.26 12.30 7.09
C ALA A 342 -1.66 12.93 6.99
N ILE A 343 -2.68 12.07 6.89
CA ILE A 343 -4.08 12.49 6.87
C ILE A 343 -4.53 12.72 8.31
N TYR A 344 -5.00 13.92 8.60
CA TYR A 344 -5.59 14.31 9.88
C TYR A 344 -7.08 14.64 9.70
N ASP A 345 -7.88 14.37 10.73
CA ASP A 345 -9.25 14.86 10.76
C ASP A 345 -9.33 16.32 11.27
N LYS A 346 -10.55 16.86 11.30
CA LYS A 346 -10.83 18.22 11.79
C LYS A 346 -10.44 18.46 13.27
N ASN A 347 -10.21 17.40 14.04
CA ASN A 347 -9.78 17.47 15.43
C ASN A 347 -8.27 17.18 15.53
N ASP A 348 -7.52 17.32 14.44
CA ASP A 348 -6.08 17.14 14.41
C ASP A 348 -5.62 15.71 14.82
N THR A 349 -6.51 14.73 14.67
CA THR A 349 -6.23 13.31 14.97
C THR A 349 -5.84 12.57 13.70
N GLN A 350 -4.71 11.85 13.73
CA GLN A 350 -4.20 11.06 12.60
C GLN A 350 -5.21 9.98 12.17
N ARG A 351 -5.29 9.78 10.84
CA ARG A 351 -6.15 8.79 10.17
C ARG A 351 -5.39 7.83 9.26
N SER A 352 -4.24 8.23 8.71
CA SER A 352 -3.35 7.33 7.95
C SER A 352 -2.35 6.65 8.87
N ASP A 353 -1.85 5.46 8.56
CA ASP A 353 -0.79 4.83 9.37
C ASP A 353 0.56 5.55 9.17
N ILE A 354 1.37 5.63 10.22
CA ILE A 354 2.71 6.23 10.20
C ILE A 354 3.67 5.21 10.79
N GLN A 355 4.67 4.83 9.99
CA GLN A 355 5.66 3.86 10.41
C GLN A 355 6.51 4.41 11.55
N CYS A 356 6.68 3.59 12.59
CA CYS A 356 7.52 3.90 13.73
C CYS A 356 8.78 3.02 13.73
N TYR A 357 9.88 3.55 14.22
CA TYR A 357 11.16 2.86 14.34
C TYR A 357 11.75 3.01 15.75
N THR A 358 12.60 2.08 16.17
CA THR A 358 13.29 2.12 17.46
C THR A 358 14.63 1.39 17.38
N ILE A 359 15.45 1.49 18.43
CA ILE A 359 16.68 0.70 18.57
C ILE A 359 16.31 -0.68 19.11
N GLY A 360 16.79 -1.72 18.44
CA GLY A 360 16.65 -3.10 18.89
C GLY A 360 17.63 -4.02 18.16
N SER A 361 17.38 -5.32 18.24
CA SER A 361 18.24 -6.31 17.61
C SER A 361 17.76 -6.68 16.20
N SER A 362 18.69 -6.79 15.25
CA SER A 362 18.39 -7.31 13.91
C SER A 362 19.40 -8.37 13.48
N LYS A 363 18.94 -9.37 12.73
CA LYS A 363 19.85 -10.34 12.12
C LYS A 363 20.54 -9.68 10.93
N LYS A 364 21.87 -9.75 10.92
CA LYS A 364 22.72 -9.37 9.80
C LYS A 364 23.28 -10.63 9.14
N THR A 365 23.55 -10.51 7.85
CA THR A 365 24.13 -11.59 7.06
C THR A 365 25.19 -11.04 6.12
N GLU A 366 26.28 -11.76 5.96
CA GLU A 366 27.32 -11.47 4.98
C GLU A 366 27.67 -12.75 4.22
N GLU A 367 27.87 -12.63 2.91
CA GLU A 367 28.29 -13.75 2.07
C GLU A 367 29.82 -13.76 1.94
N VAL A 368 30.45 -14.79 2.50
CA VAL A 368 31.88 -15.04 2.33
C VAL A 368 32.07 -15.98 1.15
N LYS A 369 32.87 -15.56 0.18
CA LYS A 369 33.08 -16.30 -1.08
C LYS A 369 34.48 -16.85 -1.21
N GLY A 370 34.57 -18.11 -1.63
CA GLY A 370 35.78 -18.62 -2.25
C GLY A 370 36.92 -19.00 -1.30
N VAL A 371 36.61 -19.36 -0.05
CA VAL A 371 37.63 -19.71 0.95
C VAL A 371 38.18 -21.10 0.67
N ASN A 372 39.51 -21.28 0.79
CA ASN A 372 40.10 -22.60 0.66
C ASN A 372 39.79 -23.45 1.89
N ALA A 373 39.31 -24.68 1.69
CA ALA A 373 38.99 -25.59 2.78
C ALA A 373 39.31 -27.05 2.48
N ARG A 374 39.55 -27.83 3.53
CA ARG A 374 39.56 -29.29 3.53
C ARG A 374 38.33 -29.80 4.29
N ILE A 375 37.69 -30.84 3.78
CA ILE A 375 36.46 -31.40 4.37
C ILE A 375 36.74 -32.82 4.85
N GLU A 376 36.16 -33.19 5.99
CA GLU A 376 36.16 -34.55 6.51
C GLU A 376 34.75 -35.11 6.49
N GLN A 377 34.63 -36.39 6.13
CA GLN A 377 33.37 -37.11 6.03
C GLN A 377 33.35 -38.30 6.98
N ASP A 378 32.16 -38.66 7.45
CA ASP A 378 31.94 -39.92 8.17
C ASP A 378 31.78 -41.11 7.19
N SER A 379 31.61 -42.31 7.75
CA SER A 379 31.41 -43.55 6.99
C SER A 379 30.11 -43.59 6.16
N SER A 380 29.19 -42.65 6.39
CA SER A 380 27.94 -42.50 5.63
C SER A 380 28.06 -41.47 4.50
N GLY A 381 29.23 -40.82 4.35
CA GLY A 381 29.48 -39.75 3.37
C GLY A 381 28.98 -38.38 3.82
N ARG A 382 28.53 -38.22 5.07
CA ARG A 382 28.11 -36.93 5.61
C ARG A 382 29.33 -36.13 6.06
N LEU A 383 29.32 -34.83 5.75
CA LEU A 383 30.39 -33.93 6.16
C LEU A 383 30.32 -33.70 7.67
N ILE A 384 31.44 -33.88 8.37
CA ILE A 384 31.52 -33.76 9.83
C ILE A 384 32.39 -32.58 10.28
N ASN A 385 33.45 -32.25 9.54
CA ASN A 385 34.32 -31.13 9.84
C ASN A 385 34.69 -30.37 8.56
N ILE A 386 34.91 -29.07 8.72
CA ILE A 386 35.51 -28.20 7.72
C ILE A 386 36.76 -27.54 8.31
N THR A 387 37.87 -27.62 7.60
CA THR A 387 39.12 -26.94 7.94
C THR A 387 39.38 -25.85 6.91
N PHE A 388 39.31 -24.58 7.31
CA PHE A 388 39.69 -23.46 6.44
C PHE A 388 41.20 -23.21 6.47
N ASN A 389 41.72 -22.70 5.35
CA ASN A 389 43.14 -22.37 5.13
C ASN A 389 44.10 -23.50 5.57
N PRO A 390 43.90 -24.74 5.09
CA PRO A 390 44.71 -25.88 5.52
C PRO A 390 46.20 -25.66 5.22
N GLY A 391 47.06 -25.89 6.21
CA GLY A 391 48.52 -25.77 6.06
C GLY A 391 49.07 -24.34 6.08
N GLN A 392 48.24 -23.35 6.42
CA GLN A 392 48.64 -21.97 6.68
C GLN A 392 48.62 -21.66 8.18
N ASP A 393 49.24 -20.56 8.59
CA ASP A 393 49.30 -20.14 10.00
C ASP A 393 47.92 -19.81 10.61
N ASP A 394 46.94 -19.46 9.78
CA ASP A 394 45.56 -19.12 10.13
C ASP A 394 44.58 -20.30 9.94
N GLN A 395 45.09 -21.53 9.90
CA GLN A 395 44.25 -22.73 9.79
C GLN A 395 43.27 -22.86 10.97
N VAL A 396 42.00 -23.07 10.67
CA VAL A 396 40.95 -23.30 11.68
C VAL A 396 40.02 -24.43 11.27
N THR A 397 39.58 -25.24 12.23
CA THR A 397 38.67 -26.36 12.01
C THR A 397 37.38 -26.18 12.80
N TYR A 398 36.25 -26.33 12.12
CA TYR A 398 34.92 -26.29 12.72
C TYR A 398 34.17 -27.61 12.51
N ALA A 399 33.40 -28.00 13.53
CA ALA A 399 32.45 -29.09 13.42
C ALA A 399 31.22 -28.64 12.60
N LEU A 400 30.75 -29.49 11.70
CA LEU A 400 29.58 -29.25 10.86
C LEU A 400 28.34 -29.85 11.51
N SER A 401 27.30 -29.03 11.63
CA SER A 401 25.93 -29.46 11.86
C SER A 401 25.25 -29.68 10.51
N THR A 402 24.49 -30.76 10.39
CA THR A 402 23.72 -31.09 9.19
C THR A 402 22.24 -30.93 9.48
N GLU A 403 21.55 -30.14 8.66
CA GLU A 403 20.10 -30.00 8.71
C GLU A 403 19.49 -30.29 7.34
N THR A 404 18.30 -30.86 7.35
CA THR A 404 17.49 -31.05 6.14
C THR A 404 16.44 -29.95 6.14
N VAL A 405 16.52 -29.05 5.17
CA VAL A 405 15.60 -27.92 5.05
C VAL A 405 14.73 -28.12 3.82
N THR A 406 13.42 -28.03 4.01
CA THR A 406 12.42 -28.09 2.93
C THR A 406 11.90 -26.69 2.67
N ASP A 407 11.88 -26.27 1.40
CA ASP A 407 11.22 -25.04 0.98
C ASP A 407 9.70 -25.27 0.92
N GLN A 408 9.05 -25.11 2.07
CA GLN A 408 7.62 -25.36 2.23
C GLN A 408 6.78 -24.44 1.35
N ALA A 409 7.19 -23.18 1.16
CA ALA A 409 6.45 -22.22 0.35
C ALA A 409 6.46 -22.61 -1.13
N ALA A 410 7.62 -23.02 -1.65
CA ALA A 410 7.72 -23.50 -3.03
C ALA A 410 6.94 -24.81 -3.24
N TYR A 411 6.96 -25.72 -2.27
CA TYR A 411 6.16 -26.95 -2.32
C TYR A 411 4.65 -26.65 -2.28
N ASP A 412 4.20 -25.76 -1.39
CA ASP A 412 2.79 -25.37 -1.26
C ASP A 412 2.29 -24.67 -2.53
N ASP A 413 3.10 -23.80 -3.14
CA ASP A 413 2.79 -23.15 -4.42
C ASP A 413 2.64 -24.18 -5.55
N ALA A 414 3.60 -25.11 -5.67
CA ALA A 414 3.51 -26.20 -6.64
C ALA A 414 2.31 -27.12 -6.40
N SER A 415 1.95 -27.37 -5.13
CA SER A 415 0.77 -28.16 -4.78
C SER A 415 -0.52 -27.44 -5.15
N ASN A 416 -0.59 -26.12 -4.96
CA ASN A 416 -1.75 -25.32 -5.36
C ASN A 416 -1.91 -25.30 -6.89
N GLN A 417 -0.81 -25.16 -7.63
CA GLN A 417 -0.82 -25.23 -9.08
C GLN A 417 -1.29 -26.60 -9.58
N TYR A 418 -0.81 -27.68 -8.97
CA TYR A 418 -1.28 -29.05 -9.28
C TYR A 418 -2.79 -29.22 -9.07
N GLU A 419 -3.35 -28.73 -7.96
CA GLU A 419 -4.81 -28.82 -7.72
C GLU A 419 -5.61 -28.02 -8.76
N PHE A 420 -5.10 -26.85 -9.18
CA PHE A 420 -5.70 -26.08 -10.27
C PHE A 420 -5.66 -26.84 -11.61
N ASP A 421 -4.50 -27.37 -11.98
CA ASP A 421 -4.31 -28.10 -13.25
C ASP A 421 -5.16 -29.38 -13.28
N LYS A 422 -5.25 -30.08 -12.16
CA LYS A 422 -6.12 -31.25 -11.98
C LYS A 422 -7.59 -30.88 -12.14
N TYR A 423 -8.04 -29.77 -11.54
CA TYR A 423 -9.42 -29.31 -11.71
C TYR A 423 -9.74 -28.96 -13.17
N GLN A 424 -8.84 -28.25 -13.86
CA GLN A 424 -8.98 -27.93 -15.28
C GLN A 424 -9.01 -29.19 -16.16
N TYR A 425 -8.15 -30.16 -15.85
CA TYR A 425 -8.12 -31.46 -16.51
C TYR A 425 -9.45 -32.20 -16.35
N ASP A 426 -9.95 -32.34 -15.12
CA ASP A 426 -11.21 -33.01 -14.81
C ASP A 426 -12.40 -32.31 -15.50
N GLN A 427 -12.45 -30.97 -15.46
CA GLN A 427 -13.46 -30.18 -16.15
C GLN A 427 -13.41 -30.42 -17.67
N THR A 428 -12.22 -30.38 -18.26
CA THR A 428 -12.05 -30.58 -19.71
C THR A 428 -12.49 -31.97 -20.14
N ILE A 429 -12.19 -33.01 -19.36
CA ILE A 429 -12.71 -34.37 -19.62
C ILE A 429 -14.23 -34.39 -19.58
N GLN A 430 -14.85 -33.80 -18.55
CA GLN A 430 -16.31 -33.75 -18.44
C GLN A 430 -16.94 -33.01 -19.63
N GLU A 431 -16.37 -31.89 -20.05
CA GLU A 431 -16.83 -31.12 -21.19
C GLU A 431 -16.72 -31.89 -22.51
N ILE A 432 -15.59 -32.58 -22.73
CA ILE A 432 -15.41 -33.39 -23.94
C ILE A 432 -16.40 -34.57 -23.95
N ASN A 433 -16.57 -35.26 -22.82
CA ASN A 433 -17.55 -36.35 -22.71
C ASN A 433 -18.98 -35.86 -22.96
N ALA A 434 -19.37 -34.71 -22.42
CA ALA A 434 -20.68 -34.11 -22.67
C ALA A 434 -20.88 -33.73 -24.15
N LYS A 435 -19.85 -33.20 -24.82
CA LYS A 435 -19.88 -32.90 -26.26
C LYS A 435 -20.03 -34.17 -27.10
N ILE A 436 -19.34 -35.26 -26.74
CA ILE A 436 -19.49 -36.57 -27.39
C ILE A 436 -20.93 -37.08 -27.23
N GLU A 437 -21.51 -37.00 -26.03
CA GLU A 437 -22.89 -37.43 -25.77
C GLU A 437 -23.91 -36.64 -26.59
N ILE A 438 -23.76 -35.31 -26.69
CA ILE A 438 -24.61 -34.46 -27.52
C ILE A 438 -24.51 -34.87 -28.99
N ILE A 439 -23.31 -35.08 -29.51
CA ILE A 439 -23.10 -35.50 -30.91
C ILE A 439 -23.71 -36.87 -31.18
N GLN A 440 -23.55 -37.82 -30.26
CA GLN A 440 -24.16 -39.14 -30.39
C GLN A 440 -25.70 -39.07 -30.40
N SER A 441 -26.27 -38.20 -29.57
CA SER A 441 -27.72 -37.94 -29.56
C SER A 441 -28.19 -37.28 -30.88
N GLN A 442 -27.44 -36.32 -31.40
CA GLN A 442 -27.72 -35.69 -32.70
C GLN A 442 -27.65 -36.70 -33.85
N ASP A 443 -26.61 -37.54 -33.90
CA ASP A 443 -26.48 -38.59 -34.92
C ASP A 443 -27.65 -39.57 -34.87
N LYS A 444 -28.08 -39.98 -33.65
CA LYS A 444 -29.25 -40.84 -33.46
C LYS A 444 -30.54 -40.21 -33.99
N ASN A 445 -30.75 -38.92 -33.76
CA ASN A 445 -31.92 -38.21 -34.28
C ASN A 445 -31.90 -38.12 -35.81
N LEU A 446 -30.74 -37.85 -36.40
CA LEU A 446 -30.55 -37.85 -37.85
C LEU A 446 -30.78 -39.24 -38.45
N GLU A 447 -30.32 -40.31 -37.79
CA GLU A 447 -30.58 -41.68 -38.21
C GLU A 447 -32.07 -42.02 -38.20
N LEU A 448 -32.81 -41.59 -37.17
CA LEU A 448 -34.27 -41.77 -37.12
C LEU A 448 -34.97 -41.01 -38.25
N ARG A 449 -34.53 -39.78 -38.54
CA ARG A 449 -35.08 -38.98 -39.64
C ARG A 449 -34.78 -39.63 -41.00
N LEU A 450 -33.58 -40.16 -41.20
CA LEU A 450 -33.21 -40.89 -42.40
C LEU A 450 -34.12 -42.11 -42.61
N LYS A 451 -34.35 -42.91 -41.56
CA LYS A 451 -35.28 -44.07 -41.62
C LYS A 451 -36.72 -43.67 -41.99
N GLN A 452 -37.18 -42.50 -41.53
CA GLN A 452 -38.49 -41.97 -41.93
C GLN A 452 -38.52 -41.60 -43.41
N LEU A 453 -37.48 -40.91 -43.91
CA LEU A 453 -37.36 -40.56 -45.33
C LEU A 453 -37.29 -41.80 -46.21
N ASP A 454 -36.58 -42.85 -45.80
CA ASP A 454 -36.54 -44.13 -46.52
C ASP A 454 -37.95 -44.74 -46.63
N THR A 455 -38.71 -44.73 -45.51
CA THR A 455 -40.10 -45.22 -45.49
C THR A 455 -41.02 -44.37 -46.39
N GLU A 456 -40.84 -43.05 -46.41
CA GLU A 456 -41.58 -42.14 -47.30
C GLU A 456 -41.23 -42.37 -48.77
N GLN A 457 -39.95 -42.60 -49.07
CA GLN A 457 -39.46 -42.90 -50.42
C GLN A 457 -40.07 -44.20 -50.95
N ASP A 458 -40.13 -45.24 -50.12
CA ASP A 458 -40.75 -46.53 -50.47
C ASP A 458 -42.25 -46.38 -50.74
N ALA A 459 -42.95 -45.59 -49.91
CA ALA A 459 -44.38 -45.30 -50.10
C ALA A 459 -44.64 -44.52 -51.39
N ILE A 460 -43.83 -43.49 -51.68
CA ILE A 460 -43.91 -42.72 -52.92
C ILE A 460 -43.62 -43.61 -54.13
N THR A 461 -42.61 -44.48 -54.05
CA THR A 461 -42.27 -45.42 -55.12
C THR A 461 -43.42 -46.37 -55.42
N THR A 462 -44.05 -46.92 -54.36
CA THR A 462 -45.26 -47.74 -54.50
C THR A 462 -46.41 -46.98 -55.16
N GLU A 463 -46.61 -45.70 -54.79
CA GLU A 463 -47.61 -44.83 -55.42
C GLU A 463 -47.29 -44.55 -56.89
N MET A 464 -46.02 -44.31 -57.22
CA MET A 464 -45.54 -44.11 -58.58
C MET A 464 -45.81 -45.33 -59.46
N ASP A 465 -45.50 -46.54 -58.98
CA ASP A 465 -45.76 -47.80 -59.69
C ASP A 465 -47.26 -48.00 -59.97
N ALA A 466 -48.11 -47.65 -59.01
CA ALA A 466 -49.56 -47.73 -59.17
C ALA A 466 -50.06 -46.71 -60.22
N VAL A 467 -49.57 -45.47 -60.19
CA VAL A 467 -49.91 -44.43 -61.18
C VAL A 467 -49.39 -44.80 -62.57
N GLN A 468 -48.17 -45.35 -62.67
CA GLN A 468 -47.57 -45.79 -63.92
C GLN A 468 -48.43 -46.87 -64.59
N LYS A 469 -48.87 -47.88 -63.83
CA LYS A 469 -49.81 -48.91 -64.34
C LYS A 469 -51.11 -48.32 -64.87
N VAL A 470 -51.63 -47.24 -64.27
CA VAL A 470 -52.82 -46.54 -64.76
C VAL A 470 -52.54 -45.80 -66.07
N ILE A 471 -51.37 -45.15 -66.19
CA ILE A 471 -50.93 -44.50 -67.43
C ILE A 471 -50.80 -45.53 -68.56
N GLU A 472 -50.15 -46.67 -68.29
CA GLU A 472 -49.98 -47.77 -69.26
C GLU A 472 -51.33 -48.28 -69.75
N LYS A 473 -52.28 -48.59 -68.84
CA LYS A 473 -53.64 -49.02 -69.21
C LYS A 473 -54.40 -47.99 -70.05
N ASN A 474 -54.30 -46.71 -69.69
CA ASN A 474 -54.95 -45.63 -70.45
C ASN A 474 -54.34 -45.50 -71.86
N THR A 475 -53.01 -45.67 -71.97
CA THR A 475 -52.29 -45.64 -73.24
C THR A 475 -52.70 -46.81 -74.11
N GLU A 476 -52.68 -48.04 -73.59
CA GLU A 476 -53.13 -49.24 -74.29
C GLU A 476 -54.59 -49.14 -74.75
N SER A 477 -55.47 -48.63 -73.89
CA SER A 477 -56.89 -48.40 -74.23
C SER A 477 -57.03 -47.38 -75.36
N THR A 478 -56.23 -46.31 -75.35
CA THR A 478 -56.22 -45.30 -76.42
C THR A 478 -55.72 -45.94 -77.73
N PHE A 479 -54.64 -46.71 -77.70
CA PHE A 479 -54.14 -47.42 -78.89
C PHE A 479 -55.16 -48.41 -79.45
N LYS A 480 -55.82 -49.23 -78.63
CA LYS A 480 -56.87 -50.18 -79.09
C LYS A 480 -58.12 -49.50 -79.68
N THR A 481 -58.35 -48.24 -79.34
CA THR A 481 -59.52 -47.48 -79.81
C THR A 481 -59.24 -46.78 -81.14
N PHE A 482 -57.97 -46.53 -81.46
CA PHE A 482 -57.54 -45.72 -82.63
C PHE A 482 -56.58 -46.43 -83.59
N GLY A 483 -56.15 -47.65 -83.29
CA GLY A 483 -55.44 -48.57 -84.20
C GLY A 483 -56.25 -49.84 -84.37
#